data_AF-A0A3M5WX08-F1
#
_entry.id   AF-A0A3M5WX08-F1
#
_cell.length_a   1.000
_cell.length_b   1.000
_cell.length_c   1.000
_cell.angle_alpha   90.00
_cell.angle_beta   90.00
_cell.angle_gamma   90.00
#
_symmetry.space_group_name_H-M   'P 1'
#
loop_
_entity.id
_entity.type
_entity.pdbx_description
1 polymer ?
#
loop_
_entity_poly.entity_id
_entity_poly.type
_entity_poly.pdbx_seq_one_letter_code
_entity_poly.pdbx_strand_id
1 'polypeptide(L)'
;MVNAVMFRKTLLAMAMAATAVPACAETVELTNAGFKSERQTHTGNLEINGAYSGSAVKDAIQLSGSTIEKGLILNANISGSGNFASGEAAKGISLEGGKINGSVINRGLVDVTGQGATALDVATSLKAFENHGSLSASGTGSQGLRIDGVTLIGNSADLINTGTIRGEGAAIVMGTTRFAMIGAQPWYIERGDFNIYNDGSIISADRAIDASKSNRPVELILRKGSVVVGNLIDLSNIELEGDTSFTGTDSRTDGYNIRLKSGGSVYVGGSSDSPTTMTFESAHSSINGDLYVDGNSALGLNLSKATDTKTAVLKVTGITQFEPGAQVKLAAKGDDFSANGTAYKLIEAGKIELLTKDGNAVDPAGKLDVVSTSALLKIDSYTVDGKNVVAVVTAKGREEVAQVVADNGGSVNEQTTLVNLTGDSIISKLNDSDAFKQLLLNADGGQLAKLASQLSPEVNGGARSAATTSQGLISNVTGSRTSSIRGASSGEGFKDAGVWVQSLYSDA
;
A
#
# COMPACT_ATOMS: atom_id res chain seq x y z
N MET A 1 67.90 7.18 35.86
CA MET A 1 66.93 6.07 35.82
C MET A 1 65.63 6.58 35.22
N VAL A 2 65.48 6.47 33.90
CA VAL A 2 64.20 6.75 33.22
C VAL A 2 63.33 5.50 33.37
N ASN A 3 62.11 5.74 33.82
CA ASN A 3 61.24 4.78 34.50
C ASN A 3 60.72 3.69 33.53
N ALA A 4 61.13 2.44 33.71
CA ALA A 4 60.66 1.29 32.93
C ALA A 4 59.12 1.11 32.97
N VAL A 5 58.46 1.66 33.99
CA VAL A 5 57.00 1.72 34.12
C VAL A 5 56.35 2.69 33.13
N MET A 6 57.03 3.80 32.76
CA MET A 6 56.52 4.72 31.74
C MET A 6 56.58 4.11 30.35
N PHE A 7 57.66 3.39 30.02
CA PHE A 7 57.85 2.77 28.69
C PHE A 7 56.81 1.68 28.39
N ARG A 8 56.41 0.88 29.39
CA ARG A 8 55.32 -0.12 29.24
C ARG A 8 53.94 0.52 29.05
N LYS A 9 53.66 1.63 29.73
CA LYS A 9 52.39 2.36 29.57
C LYS A 9 52.28 3.04 28.22
N THR A 10 53.38 3.57 27.68
CA THR A 10 53.39 4.16 26.33
C THR A 10 53.27 3.09 25.24
N LEU A 11 53.90 1.93 25.39
CA LEU A 11 53.76 0.83 24.43
C LEU A 11 52.33 0.24 24.44
N LEU A 12 51.72 0.10 25.61
CA LEU A 12 50.33 -0.36 25.75
C LEU A 12 49.34 0.68 25.21
N ALA A 13 49.55 1.97 25.47
CA ALA A 13 48.73 3.04 24.89
C ALA A 13 48.89 3.14 23.37
N MET A 14 50.10 2.94 22.82
CA MET A 14 50.33 2.84 21.37
C MET A 14 49.69 1.59 20.78
N ALA A 15 49.73 0.45 21.47
CA ALA A 15 49.06 -0.78 21.02
C ALA A 15 47.53 -0.64 21.07
N MET A 16 46.99 0.02 22.09
CA MET A 16 45.56 0.33 22.21
C MET A 16 45.09 1.40 21.21
N ALA A 17 45.94 2.38 20.89
CA ALA A 17 45.66 3.38 19.86
C ALA A 17 45.82 2.81 18.43
N ALA A 18 46.70 1.82 18.24
CA ALA A 18 46.87 1.12 16.96
C ALA A 18 45.77 0.07 16.71
N THR A 19 45.11 -0.45 17.76
CA THR A 19 43.97 -1.38 17.62
C THR A 19 42.61 -0.68 17.59
N ALA A 20 42.53 0.58 18.03
CA ALA A 20 41.34 1.40 17.87
C ALA A 20 41.30 2.03 16.46
N VAL A 21 41.26 1.19 15.42
CA VAL A 21 40.79 1.66 14.11
C VAL A 21 39.30 1.94 14.28
N PRO A 22 38.82 3.19 14.10
CA PRO A 22 37.39 3.41 14.05
C PRO A 22 36.82 2.52 12.96
N ALA A 23 35.92 1.60 13.32
CA ALA A 23 35.20 0.77 12.36
C ALA A 23 34.23 1.65 11.57
N CYS A 24 34.79 2.42 10.64
CA CYS A 24 34.08 3.20 9.64
C CYS A 24 33.29 2.26 8.73
N ALA A 25 32.23 2.77 8.13
CA ALA A 25 31.55 2.04 7.06
C ALA A 25 32.53 1.81 5.89
N GLU A 26 32.56 0.58 5.38
CA GLU A 26 33.18 0.27 4.11
C GLU A 26 32.17 0.57 3.01
N THR A 27 32.55 1.42 2.06
CA THR A 27 31.68 1.78 0.93
C THR A 27 32.19 1.14 -0.34
N VAL A 28 31.31 0.43 -1.04
CA VAL A 28 31.53 -0.11 -2.38
C VAL A 28 30.67 0.66 -3.38
N GLU A 29 31.31 1.15 -4.43
CA GLU A 29 30.60 1.72 -5.58
C GLU A 29 30.28 0.60 -6.56
N LEU A 30 28.99 0.26 -6.70
CA LEU A 30 28.52 -0.74 -7.64
C LEU A 30 28.62 -0.19 -9.07
N THR A 31 29.14 -1.04 -9.96
CA THR A 31 29.23 -0.77 -11.40
C THR A 31 28.67 -1.96 -12.18
N ASN A 32 28.66 -1.87 -13.52
CA ASN A 32 28.22 -2.97 -14.38
C ASN A 32 29.11 -4.22 -14.34
N ALA A 33 30.26 -4.19 -13.64
CA ALA A 33 31.04 -5.39 -13.33
C ALA A 33 30.40 -6.25 -12.23
N GLY A 34 29.39 -5.73 -11.52
CA GLY A 34 28.82 -6.33 -10.32
C GLY A 34 29.78 -6.24 -9.13
N PHE A 35 29.38 -6.81 -8.00
CA PHE A 35 30.20 -6.93 -6.80
C PHE A 35 30.19 -8.36 -6.29
N LYS A 36 31.37 -8.92 -6.03
CA LYS A 36 31.55 -10.26 -5.46
C LYS A 36 32.45 -10.19 -4.23
N SER A 37 31.99 -10.73 -3.12
CA SER A 37 32.76 -10.92 -1.89
C SER A 37 32.65 -12.37 -1.47
N GLU A 38 33.78 -13.07 -1.48
CA GLU A 38 33.86 -14.48 -1.10
C GLU A 38 34.76 -14.66 0.11
N ARG A 39 34.19 -15.14 1.22
CA ARG A 39 34.89 -15.44 2.48
C ARG A 39 35.75 -14.27 2.98
N GLN A 40 35.29 -13.05 2.76
CA GLN A 40 35.95 -11.84 3.26
C GLN A 40 35.36 -11.41 4.59
N THR A 41 36.11 -10.61 5.35
CA THR A 41 35.61 -9.97 6.58
C THR A 41 35.58 -8.46 6.40
N HIS A 42 34.39 -7.88 6.56
CA HIS A 42 34.14 -6.44 6.58
C HIS A 42 33.93 -6.01 8.03
N THR A 43 34.86 -5.22 8.59
CA THR A 43 34.89 -4.90 10.03
C THR A 43 33.87 -3.82 10.46
N GLY A 44 33.30 -3.10 9.50
CA GLY A 44 32.28 -2.06 9.70
C GLY A 44 30.92 -2.44 9.12
N ASN A 45 30.09 -1.42 8.86
CA ASN A 45 28.97 -1.60 7.93
C ASN A 45 29.54 -1.80 6.53
N LEU A 46 28.90 -2.62 5.71
CA LEU A 46 29.16 -2.65 4.27
C LEU A 46 28.04 -1.87 3.58
N GLU A 47 28.38 -0.75 2.95
CA GLU A 47 27.46 0.11 2.23
C GLU A 47 27.69 -0.04 0.73
N ILE A 48 26.69 -0.51 0.00
CA ILE A 48 26.76 -0.64 -1.46
C ILE A 48 25.98 0.53 -2.08
N ASN A 49 26.71 1.42 -2.75
CA ASN A 49 26.20 2.57 -3.49
C ASN A 49 26.36 2.35 -5.00
N GLY A 50 26.07 3.36 -5.83
CA GLY A 50 26.24 3.29 -7.27
C GLY A 50 25.08 2.58 -7.98
N ALA A 51 25.37 2.00 -9.15
CA ALA A 51 24.36 1.37 -9.98
C ALA A 51 24.90 0.21 -10.81
N TYR A 52 24.05 -0.80 -11.00
CA TYR A 52 24.24 -1.87 -11.96
C TYR A 52 23.10 -1.83 -12.98
N SER A 53 23.43 -1.87 -14.27
CA SER A 53 22.48 -2.13 -15.33
C SER A 53 23.10 -3.08 -16.35
N GLY A 54 22.55 -4.29 -16.47
CA GLY A 54 23.08 -5.25 -17.42
C GLY A 54 22.52 -6.65 -17.30
N SER A 55 23.01 -7.52 -18.19
CA SER A 55 22.62 -8.93 -18.27
C SER A 55 23.77 -9.93 -18.28
N ALA A 56 24.99 -9.44 -18.08
CA ALA A 56 26.20 -10.25 -18.19
C ALA A 56 26.52 -11.02 -16.91
N VAL A 57 26.13 -10.51 -15.74
CA VAL A 57 26.33 -11.20 -14.46
C VAL A 57 25.03 -11.80 -13.97
N LYS A 58 25.14 -13.02 -13.42
CA LYS A 58 24.02 -13.74 -12.82
C LYS A 58 23.47 -13.03 -11.59
N ASP A 59 24.39 -12.63 -10.70
CA ASP A 59 24.10 -11.93 -9.46
C ASP A 59 24.80 -10.56 -9.54
N ALA A 60 24.05 -9.45 -9.47
CA ALA A 60 24.66 -8.11 -9.51
C ALA A 60 25.50 -7.86 -8.25
N ILE A 61 25.03 -8.37 -7.10
CA ILE A 61 25.78 -8.45 -5.85
C ILE A 61 25.77 -9.90 -5.37
N GLN A 62 26.95 -10.46 -5.08
CA GLN A 62 27.12 -11.79 -4.53
C GLN A 62 28.01 -11.74 -3.28
N LEU A 63 27.44 -12.11 -2.12
CA LEU A 63 28.21 -12.34 -0.89
C LEU A 63 28.16 -13.83 -0.56
N SER A 64 29.30 -14.52 -0.65
CA SER A 64 29.39 -15.97 -0.39
C SER A 64 30.33 -16.26 0.77
N GLY A 65 29.77 -16.69 1.91
CA GLY A 65 30.56 -17.03 3.09
C GLY A 65 31.27 -15.86 3.77
N SER A 66 31.01 -14.62 3.37
CA SER A 66 31.61 -13.42 3.94
C SER A 66 31.01 -13.06 5.30
N THR A 67 31.81 -12.39 6.12
CA THR A 67 31.41 -11.86 7.43
C THR A 67 31.33 -10.33 7.36
N ILE A 68 30.21 -9.75 7.79
CA ILE A 68 30.05 -8.31 8.01
C ILE A 68 29.84 -8.13 9.52
N GLU A 69 30.77 -7.47 10.19
CA GLU A 69 30.76 -7.33 11.65
C GLU A 69 29.67 -6.36 12.16
N LYS A 70 29.07 -5.57 11.25
CA LYS A 70 27.87 -4.74 11.51
C LYS A 70 26.77 -5.04 10.48
N GLY A 71 26.12 -4.03 9.91
CA GLY A 71 25.01 -4.20 8.94
C GLY A 71 25.44 -4.15 7.48
N LEU A 72 24.60 -4.71 6.60
CA LEU A 72 24.68 -4.52 5.15
C LEU A 72 23.64 -3.48 4.74
N ILE A 73 24.06 -2.40 4.09
CA ILE A 73 23.18 -1.32 3.64
C ILE A 73 23.25 -1.23 2.12
N LEU A 74 22.10 -1.44 1.46
CA LEU A 74 21.97 -1.48 0.02
C LEU A 74 21.28 -0.20 -0.45
N ASN A 75 22.06 0.77 -0.93
CA ASN A 75 21.55 2.02 -1.49
C ASN A 75 21.59 2.03 -3.03
N ALA A 76 22.27 1.06 -3.64
CA ALA A 76 22.48 0.99 -5.08
C ALA A 76 21.18 0.77 -5.87
N ASN A 77 21.18 1.25 -7.12
CA ASN A 77 20.14 0.95 -8.10
C ASN A 77 20.58 -0.22 -8.99
N ILE A 78 19.87 -1.33 -8.93
CA ILE A 78 20.15 -2.55 -9.67
C ILE A 78 19.03 -2.78 -10.68
N SER A 79 19.38 -2.81 -11.95
CA SER A 79 18.52 -3.25 -13.05
C SER A 79 19.17 -4.44 -13.74
N GLY A 80 18.76 -5.64 -13.35
CA GLY A 80 19.30 -6.90 -13.85
C GLY A 80 18.36 -7.60 -14.81
N SER A 81 18.91 -8.27 -15.81
CA SER A 81 18.15 -9.20 -16.63
C SER A 81 19.01 -10.38 -17.05
N GLY A 82 18.44 -11.56 -17.29
CA GLY A 82 19.25 -12.65 -17.83
C GLY A 82 18.57 -14.01 -17.78
N ASN A 83 18.77 -14.77 -18.86
CA ASN A 83 18.47 -16.20 -18.92
C ASN A 83 19.82 -16.92 -19.09
N PHE A 84 20.35 -17.51 -18.02
CA PHE A 84 21.69 -18.10 -18.03
C PHE A 84 21.65 -19.55 -18.54
N ALA A 85 22.72 -19.97 -19.24
CA ALA A 85 22.76 -21.21 -20.03
C ALA A 85 22.63 -22.53 -19.22
N SER A 86 22.59 -22.46 -17.89
CA SER A 86 22.38 -23.58 -16.98
C SER A 86 20.94 -23.70 -16.43
N GLY A 87 20.01 -22.87 -16.91
CA GLY A 87 18.66 -22.79 -16.34
C GLY A 87 18.63 -22.08 -14.98
N GLU A 88 19.75 -21.48 -14.58
CA GLU A 88 19.85 -20.63 -13.41
C GLU A 88 19.16 -19.29 -13.66
N ALA A 89 18.33 -18.88 -12.71
CA ALA A 89 17.65 -17.60 -12.76
C ALA A 89 18.56 -16.45 -12.33
N ALA A 90 18.35 -15.27 -12.92
CA ALA A 90 19.02 -14.04 -12.52
C ALA A 90 18.67 -13.67 -11.07
N LYS A 91 19.68 -13.25 -10.29
CA LYS A 91 19.44 -12.65 -8.97
C LYS A 91 19.92 -11.20 -8.95
N GLY A 92 19.17 -10.33 -8.30
CA GLY A 92 19.66 -8.97 -8.04
C GLY A 92 20.80 -9.04 -7.04
N ILE A 93 20.52 -9.67 -5.90
CA ILE A 93 21.43 -9.82 -4.78
C ILE A 93 21.33 -11.24 -4.25
N SER A 94 22.49 -11.89 -4.08
CA SER A 94 22.61 -13.21 -3.44
C SER A 94 23.47 -13.11 -2.18
N LEU A 95 22.89 -13.52 -1.05
CA LEU A 95 23.55 -13.60 0.26
C LEU A 95 23.59 -15.06 0.71
N GLU A 96 24.69 -15.76 0.45
CA GLU A 96 24.79 -17.21 0.64
C GLU A 96 25.86 -17.57 1.67
N GLY A 97 25.45 -18.16 2.79
CA GLY A 97 26.33 -18.47 3.91
C GLY A 97 26.95 -17.23 4.56
N GLY A 98 27.92 -17.45 5.44
CA GLY A 98 28.58 -16.36 6.16
C GLY A 98 27.70 -15.77 7.28
N LYS A 99 28.03 -14.55 7.69
CA LYS A 99 27.39 -13.89 8.83
C LYS A 99 27.37 -12.38 8.70
N ILE A 100 26.20 -11.78 8.85
CA ILE A 100 25.98 -10.34 8.99
C ILE A 100 25.55 -10.13 10.45
N ASN A 101 26.40 -9.53 11.29
CA ASN A 101 26.07 -9.36 12.71
C ASN A 101 24.90 -8.38 12.95
N GLY A 102 24.66 -7.48 12.00
CA GLY A 102 23.56 -6.51 12.00
C GLY A 102 22.41 -6.89 11.07
N SER A 103 21.60 -5.89 10.73
CA SER A 103 20.50 -6.03 9.76
C SER A 103 21.00 -5.98 8.32
N VAL A 104 20.24 -6.57 7.42
CA VAL A 104 20.32 -6.28 5.98
C VAL A 104 19.25 -5.25 5.67
N ILE A 105 19.66 -4.08 5.17
CA ILE A 105 18.78 -2.92 4.98
C ILE A 105 18.78 -2.55 3.50
N ASN A 106 17.65 -2.74 2.82
CA ASN A 106 17.44 -2.24 1.47
C ASN A 106 16.82 -0.84 1.48
N ARG A 107 17.49 0.12 0.86
CA ARG A 107 16.99 1.49 0.59
C ARG A 107 16.94 1.81 -0.90
N GLY A 108 17.65 1.04 -1.72
CA GLY A 108 17.73 1.22 -3.16
C GLY A 108 16.60 0.53 -3.93
N LEU A 109 16.71 0.62 -5.26
CA LEU A 109 15.89 -0.12 -6.20
C LEU A 109 16.64 -1.39 -6.64
N VAL A 110 16.02 -2.56 -6.47
CA VAL A 110 16.45 -3.80 -7.10
C VAL A 110 15.34 -4.27 -8.01
N ASP A 111 15.56 -4.21 -9.31
CA ASP A 111 14.62 -4.66 -10.33
C ASP A 111 15.31 -5.70 -11.22
N VAL A 112 14.80 -6.93 -11.21
CA VAL A 112 15.36 -8.03 -12.00
C VAL A 112 14.32 -8.70 -12.87
N THR A 113 14.69 -9.02 -14.10
CA THR A 113 13.80 -9.67 -15.07
C THR A 113 14.37 -11.01 -15.53
N GLY A 114 13.58 -12.06 -15.49
CA GLY A 114 13.94 -13.38 -16.00
C GLY A 114 13.01 -14.47 -15.46
N GLN A 115 12.94 -15.60 -16.15
CA GLN A 115 12.18 -16.76 -15.65
C GLN A 115 12.79 -17.22 -14.31
N GLY A 116 11.97 -17.28 -13.27
CA GLY A 116 12.41 -17.63 -11.91
C GLY A 116 13.33 -16.61 -11.24
N ALA A 117 13.48 -15.39 -11.78
CA ALA A 117 14.39 -14.38 -11.24
C ALA A 117 14.08 -14.05 -9.77
N THR A 118 15.10 -13.70 -9.00
CA THR A 118 14.94 -13.33 -7.57
C THR A 118 15.57 -11.98 -7.28
N ALA A 119 14.81 -10.99 -6.81
CA ALA A 119 15.41 -9.67 -6.56
C ALA A 119 16.43 -9.73 -5.42
N LEU A 120 16.06 -10.37 -4.31
CA LEU A 120 16.97 -10.66 -3.22
C LEU A 120 16.79 -12.09 -2.68
N ASP A 121 17.89 -12.84 -2.67
CA ASP A 121 17.96 -14.18 -2.10
C ASP A 121 18.81 -14.17 -0.82
N VAL A 122 18.19 -14.53 0.31
CA VAL A 122 18.81 -14.49 1.63
C VAL A 122 18.93 -15.91 2.19
N ALA A 123 20.18 -16.34 2.35
CA ALA A 123 20.59 -17.63 2.89
C ALA A 123 21.84 -17.48 3.80
N THR A 124 21.85 -16.44 4.65
CA THR A 124 22.97 -16.09 5.54
C THR A 124 22.51 -15.96 7.00
N SER A 125 23.43 -15.73 7.93
CA SER A 125 23.05 -15.33 9.29
C SER A 125 22.87 -13.82 9.37
N LEU A 126 21.77 -13.32 9.93
CA LEU A 126 21.52 -11.87 10.09
C LEU A 126 20.66 -11.55 11.30
N LYS A 127 20.68 -10.28 11.72
CA LYS A 127 19.83 -9.82 12.82
C LYS A 127 18.35 -9.72 12.41
N ALA A 128 18.10 -9.01 11.32
CA ALA A 128 16.77 -8.70 10.78
C ALA A 128 16.91 -8.25 9.33
N PHE A 129 15.85 -8.42 8.54
CA PHE A 129 15.77 -7.87 7.20
C PHE A 129 14.84 -6.66 7.18
N GLU A 130 15.29 -5.55 6.60
CA GLU A 130 14.56 -4.29 6.56
C GLU A 130 14.49 -3.79 5.10
N ASN A 131 13.29 -3.76 4.52
CA ASN A 131 13.05 -3.16 3.21
C ASN A 131 12.37 -1.81 3.33
N HIS A 132 13.10 -0.76 2.96
CA HIS A 132 12.59 0.60 2.81
C HIS A 132 12.59 1.06 1.35
N GLY A 133 13.29 0.35 0.46
CA GLY A 133 13.35 0.59 -0.98
C GLY A 133 12.36 -0.27 -1.77
N SER A 134 12.78 -0.70 -2.96
CA SER A 134 11.99 -1.57 -3.83
C SER A 134 12.76 -2.82 -4.18
N LEU A 135 12.14 -3.98 -3.98
CA LEU A 135 12.57 -5.28 -4.50
C LEU A 135 11.53 -5.74 -5.51
N SER A 136 11.92 -5.88 -6.76
CA SER A 136 11.04 -6.24 -7.87
C SER A 136 11.69 -7.33 -8.70
N ALA A 137 10.96 -8.43 -8.91
CA ALA A 137 11.33 -9.46 -9.85
C ALA A 137 10.19 -9.73 -10.83
N SER A 138 10.47 -9.75 -12.12
CA SER A 138 9.50 -10.03 -13.19
C SER A 138 9.92 -11.24 -14.03
N GLY A 139 8.95 -11.87 -14.69
CA GLY A 139 9.07 -13.16 -15.36
C GLY A 139 8.37 -14.30 -14.60
N THR A 140 7.92 -15.32 -15.34
CA THR A 140 7.19 -16.46 -14.78
C THR A 140 7.95 -17.11 -13.62
N GLY A 141 7.28 -17.23 -12.47
CA GLY A 141 7.84 -17.83 -11.26
C GLY A 141 8.87 -16.96 -10.53
N SER A 142 9.02 -15.69 -10.91
CA SER A 142 9.94 -14.76 -10.24
C SER A 142 9.53 -14.47 -8.79
N GLN A 143 10.53 -14.13 -7.98
CA GLN A 143 10.42 -13.95 -6.54
C GLN A 143 10.97 -12.59 -6.12
N GLY A 144 10.21 -11.77 -5.41
CA GLY A 144 10.73 -10.50 -4.89
C GLY A 144 11.83 -10.74 -3.84
N LEU A 145 11.47 -11.46 -2.79
CA LEU A 145 12.34 -11.81 -1.67
C LEU A 145 12.24 -13.31 -1.39
N ARG A 146 13.38 -14.00 -1.36
CA ARG A 146 13.47 -15.39 -0.91
C ARG A 146 14.24 -15.47 0.39
N ILE A 147 13.63 -16.06 1.42
CA ILE A 147 14.24 -16.29 2.74
C ILE A 147 14.31 -17.80 2.95
N ASP A 148 15.48 -18.40 2.71
CA ASP A 148 15.66 -19.84 2.80
C ASP A 148 17.10 -20.20 3.17
N GLY A 149 17.28 -20.90 4.29
CA GLY A 149 18.59 -21.16 4.89
C GLY A 149 19.08 -20.06 5.84
N VAL A 150 18.22 -19.12 6.22
CA VAL A 150 18.59 -18.00 7.10
C VAL A 150 18.75 -18.43 8.56
N THR A 151 19.77 -17.89 9.23
CA THR A 151 19.90 -17.96 10.69
C THR A 151 19.71 -16.59 11.33
N LEU A 152 18.62 -16.40 12.08
CA LEU A 152 18.28 -15.17 12.75
C LEU A 152 19.00 -15.12 14.09
N ILE A 153 19.84 -14.11 14.27
CA ILE A 153 20.67 -13.91 15.47
C ILE A 153 20.21 -12.73 16.32
N GLY A 154 19.25 -11.93 15.82
CA GLY A 154 18.63 -10.80 16.52
C GLY A 154 17.43 -11.22 17.35
N ASN A 155 17.00 -10.39 18.30
CA ASN A 155 15.83 -10.63 19.16
C ASN A 155 14.62 -9.72 18.82
N SER A 156 14.61 -9.16 17.62
CA SER A 156 13.64 -8.18 17.14
C SER A 156 12.81 -8.76 15.98
N ALA A 157 11.95 -7.94 15.37
CA ALA A 157 11.27 -8.26 14.11
C ALA A 157 12.23 -8.90 13.08
N ASP A 158 11.82 -10.02 12.49
CA ASP A 158 12.67 -10.78 11.57
C ASP A 158 12.68 -10.15 10.16
N LEU A 159 11.51 -9.70 9.70
CA LEU A 159 11.29 -9.00 8.43
C LEU A 159 10.44 -7.74 8.67
N ILE A 160 10.95 -6.57 8.29
CA ILE A 160 10.21 -5.30 8.25
C ILE A 160 10.15 -4.80 6.81
N ASN A 161 8.96 -4.52 6.31
CA ASN A 161 8.74 -3.91 5.01
C ASN A 161 7.98 -2.58 5.14
N THR A 162 8.64 -1.47 4.86
CA THR A 162 8.00 -0.15 4.66
C THR A 162 8.08 0.30 3.20
N GLY A 163 8.77 -0.47 2.36
CA GLY A 163 8.93 -0.22 0.93
C GLY A 163 8.00 -1.10 0.08
N THR A 164 8.48 -1.50 -1.10
CA THR A 164 7.77 -2.44 -1.98
C THR A 164 8.55 -3.73 -2.12
N ILE A 165 7.87 -4.86 -2.01
CA ILE A 165 8.36 -6.18 -2.40
C ILE A 165 7.40 -6.74 -3.46
N ARG A 166 7.94 -7.09 -4.63
CA ARG A 166 7.16 -7.55 -5.78
C ARG A 166 7.80 -8.74 -6.47
N GLY A 167 6.99 -9.74 -6.82
CA GLY A 167 7.36 -10.84 -7.69
C GLY A 167 6.15 -11.29 -8.52
N GLU A 168 6.34 -11.81 -9.74
CA GLU A 168 5.21 -12.31 -10.53
C GLU A 168 4.71 -13.66 -10.01
N GLY A 169 5.62 -14.54 -9.58
CA GLY A 169 5.26 -15.82 -8.98
C GLY A 169 5.01 -15.72 -7.47
N ALA A 170 5.91 -15.04 -6.75
CA ALA A 170 5.68 -14.70 -5.36
C ALA A 170 6.40 -13.43 -4.92
N ALA A 171 5.77 -12.57 -4.12
CA ALA A 171 6.50 -11.42 -3.58
C ALA A 171 7.48 -11.86 -2.49
N ILE A 172 7.03 -12.68 -1.54
CA ILE A 172 7.89 -13.27 -0.49
C ILE A 172 7.76 -14.79 -0.52
N VAL A 173 8.88 -15.50 -0.50
CA VAL A 173 8.94 -16.96 -0.36
C VAL A 173 9.71 -17.33 0.90
N MET A 174 9.07 -18.11 1.76
CA MET A 174 9.65 -18.59 3.02
C MET A 174 10.02 -20.07 2.93
N GLY A 175 11.29 -20.35 3.21
CA GLY A 175 11.84 -21.69 3.32
C GLY A 175 12.31 -21.99 4.74
N THR A 176 13.46 -22.66 4.86
CA THR A 176 13.98 -23.07 6.16
C THR A 176 14.63 -21.90 6.89
N THR A 177 14.22 -21.65 8.14
CA THR A 177 14.87 -20.66 9.01
C THR A 177 15.31 -21.29 10.34
N ARG A 178 16.32 -20.69 10.97
CA ARG A 178 16.87 -21.09 12.27
C ARG A 178 17.02 -19.88 13.15
N PHE A 179 16.77 -20.02 14.45
CA PHE A 179 17.04 -18.96 15.42
C PHE A 179 18.29 -19.32 16.22
N ALA A 180 19.18 -18.37 16.43
CA ALA A 180 20.42 -18.51 17.19
C ALA A 180 20.63 -17.27 18.08
N MET A 181 19.57 -16.90 18.79
CA MET A 181 19.49 -15.68 19.59
C MET A 181 20.04 -15.92 21.00
N ILE A 182 20.95 -15.05 21.46
CA ILE A 182 21.49 -15.13 22.81
C ILE A 182 20.40 -14.74 23.82
N GLY A 183 20.15 -15.60 24.80
CA GLY A 183 19.18 -15.35 25.88
C GLY A 183 17.73 -15.68 25.52
N ALA A 184 17.44 -16.12 24.30
CA ALA A 184 16.11 -16.63 23.94
C ALA A 184 15.83 -17.96 24.64
N GLN A 185 14.56 -18.18 24.99
CA GLN A 185 14.13 -19.44 25.60
C GLN A 185 14.29 -20.59 24.59
N PRO A 186 14.67 -21.81 25.02
CA PRO A 186 14.90 -22.93 24.11
C PRO A 186 13.72 -23.26 23.19
N TRP A 187 12.48 -23.16 23.70
CA TRP A 187 11.28 -23.38 22.89
C TRP A 187 11.13 -22.35 21.77
N TYR A 188 11.53 -21.10 22.01
CA TYR A 188 11.48 -20.05 21.00
C TYR A 188 12.56 -20.26 19.93
N ILE A 189 13.74 -20.77 20.32
CA ILE A 189 14.77 -21.15 19.36
C ILE A 189 14.30 -22.29 18.44
N GLU A 190 13.58 -23.27 18.99
CA GLU A 190 13.10 -24.43 18.24
C GLU A 190 11.84 -24.14 17.40
N ARG A 191 10.90 -23.35 17.94
CA ARG A 191 9.52 -23.26 17.41
C ARG A 191 8.92 -21.86 17.37
N GLY A 192 9.63 -20.84 17.82
CA GLY A 192 9.15 -19.45 17.76
C GLY A 192 8.78 -19.03 16.35
N ASP A 193 7.87 -18.09 16.25
CA ASP A 193 7.32 -17.67 14.97
C ASP A 193 8.28 -16.76 14.22
N PHE A 194 8.25 -16.82 12.89
CA PHE A 194 8.92 -15.85 12.04
C PHE A 194 7.96 -14.69 11.76
N ASN A 195 8.29 -13.49 12.22
CA ASN A 195 7.39 -12.35 12.16
C ASN A 195 7.71 -11.43 10.97
N ILE A 196 6.70 -11.18 10.14
CA ILE A 196 6.73 -10.26 9.01
C ILE A 196 5.89 -9.03 9.38
N TYR A 197 6.54 -7.89 9.57
CA TYR A 197 5.87 -6.61 9.78
C TYR A 197 5.81 -5.85 8.46
N ASN A 198 4.61 -5.47 8.05
CA ASN A 198 4.39 -4.72 6.84
C ASN A 198 3.68 -3.40 7.13
N ASP A 199 4.29 -2.31 6.68
CA ASP A 199 3.75 -0.96 6.65
C ASP A 199 3.83 -0.40 5.20
N GLY A 200 4.21 -1.26 4.24
CA GLY A 200 4.41 -0.95 2.83
C GLY A 200 3.60 -1.87 1.91
N SER A 201 4.16 -2.20 0.75
CA SER A 201 3.49 -2.99 -0.29
C SER A 201 4.12 -4.36 -0.49
N ILE A 202 3.30 -5.41 -0.53
CA ILE A 202 3.66 -6.79 -0.90
C ILE A 202 2.78 -7.19 -2.08
N ILE A 203 3.36 -7.30 -3.28
CA ILE A 203 2.59 -7.36 -4.53
C ILE A 203 3.02 -8.53 -5.41
N SER A 204 2.07 -9.37 -5.78
CA SER A 204 2.27 -10.46 -6.72
C SER A 204 1.07 -10.67 -7.61
N ALA A 205 1.33 -11.16 -8.83
CA ALA A 205 0.27 -11.60 -9.73
C ALA A 205 -0.29 -12.98 -9.34
N ASP A 206 0.40 -13.70 -8.45
CA ASP A 206 0.05 -15.03 -7.96
C ASP A 206 0.04 -15.01 -6.42
N ARG A 207 1.15 -15.34 -5.74
CA ARG A 207 1.22 -15.35 -4.26
C ARG A 207 1.88 -14.10 -3.69
N ALA A 208 1.21 -13.32 -2.86
CA ALA A 208 1.86 -12.26 -2.09
C ALA A 208 2.91 -12.85 -1.14
N ILE A 209 2.52 -13.90 -0.41
CA ILE A 209 3.44 -14.66 0.46
C ILE A 209 3.20 -16.15 0.27
N ASP A 210 4.29 -16.90 0.09
CA ASP A 210 4.29 -18.36 0.07
C ASP A 210 5.12 -18.90 1.24
N ALA A 211 4.43 -19.38 2.28
CA ALA A 211 5.03 -20.00 3.46
C ALA A 211 4.87 -21.53 3.50
N SER A 212 4.48 -22.14 2.37
CA SER A 212 4.22 -23.59 2.28
C SER A 212 5.44 -24.46 2.60
N LYS A 213 6.64 -23.92 2.40
CA LYS A 213 7.93 -24.60 2.70
C LYS A 213 8.58 -24.14 4.00
N SER A 214 7.93 -23.27 4.76
CA SER A 214 8.46 -22.81 6.04
C SER A 214 8.46 -23.95 7.07
N ASN A 215 9.62 -24.16 7.70
CA ASN A 215 9.78 -25.13 8.79
C ASN A 215 9.27 -24.60 10.14
N ARG A 216 8.73 -23.37 10.19
CA ARG A 216 8.25 -22.70 11.39
C ARG A 216 6.91 -21.99 11.12
N PRO A 217 6.18 -21.60 12.16
CA PRO A 217 5.08 -20.66 12.02
C PRO A 217 5.57 -19.36 11.37
N VAL A 218 4.75 -18.78 10.49
CA VAL A 218 5.02 -17.46 9.90
C VAL A 218 3.83 -16.58 10.21
N GLU A 219 4.08 -15.49 10.93
CA GLU A 219 3.08 -14.50 11.32
C GLU A 219 3.22 -13.26 10.46
N LEU A 220 2.10 -12.80 9.89
CA LEU A 220 2.05 -11.56 9.12
C LEU A 220 1.32 -10.49 9.92
N ILE A 221 2.05 -9.44 10.28
CA ILE A 221 1.53 -8.28 11.00
C ILE A 221 1.42 -7.12 10.02
N LEU A 222 0.18 -6.72 9.74
CA LEU A 222 -0.19 -5.67 8.80
C LEU A 222 -0.51 -4.40 9.58
N ARG A 223 0.32 -3.37 9.42
CA ARG A 223 0.07 -2.06 10.03
C ARG A 223 -0.53 -1.09 9.04
N LYS A 224 -0.89 0.08 9.56
CA LYS A 224 -1.48 1.18 8.80
C LYS A 224 -0.68 1.48 7.52
N GLY A 225 -1.37 1.45 6.38
CA GLY A 225 -0.77 1.71 5.07
C GLY A 225 -0.34 0.45 4.32
N SER A 226 -0.52 -0.73 4.92
CA SER A 226 -0.30 -2.01 4.26
C SER A 226 -1.13 -2.16 2.99
N VAL A 227 -0.46 -2.56 1.92
CA VAL A 227 -1.10 -2.98 0.67
C VAL A 227 -0.61 -4.37 0.30
N VAL A 228 -1.54 -5.31 0.19
CA VAL A 228 -1.25 -6.70 -0.19
C VAL A 228 -2.02 -7.04 -1.45
N VAL A 229 -1.30 -7.46 -2.49
CA VAL A 229 -1.89 -7.95 -3.74
C VAL A 229 -1.30 -9.32 -4.03
N GLY A 230 -2.15 -10.32 -4.24
CA GLY A 230 -1.76 -11.72 -4.37
C GLY A 230 -2.23 -12.58 -3.19
N ASN A 231 -2.20 -13.89 -3.37
CA ASN A 231 -2.68 -14.84 -2.36
C ASN A 231 -1.67 -15.00 -1.20
N LEU A 232 -2.16 -15.22 0.01
CA LEU A 232 -1.38 -15.45 1.22
C LEU A 232 -1.47 -16.92 1.61
N ILE A 233 -0.36 -17.65 1.50
CA ILE A 233 -0.35 -19.11 1.54
C ILE A 233 0.45 -19.66 2.72
N ASP A 234 -0.20 -20.50 3.50
CA ASP A 234 0.29 -21.29 4.64
C ASP A 234 0.95 -20.44 5.75
N LEU A 235 0.43 -19.22 5.95
CA LEU A 235 0.71 -18.41 7.14
C LEU A 235 0.05 -19.05 8.37
N SER A 236 0.65 -18.84 9.55
CA SER A 236 0.07 -19.31 10.80
C SER A 236 -1.07 -18.41 11.23
N ASN A 237 -0.83 -17.12 11.42
CA ASN A 237 -1.87 -16.12 11.60
C ASN A 237 -1.55 -14.86 10.80
N ILE A 238 -2.57 -14.01 10.70
CA ILE A 238 -2.46 -12.66 10.15
C ILE A 238 -3.05 -11.72 11.19
N GLU A 239 -2.27 -10.76 11.65
CA GLU A 239 -2.69 -9.74 12.61
C GLU A 239 -2.74 -8.38 11.91
N LEU A 240 -3.83 -7.65 12.09
CA LEU A 240 -3.95 -6.29 11.61
C LEU A 240 -3.90 -5.33 12.79
N GLU A 241 -2.85 -4.51 12.81
CA GLU A 241 -2.62 -3.42 13.76
C GLU A 241 -3.02 -2.04 13.15
N GLY A 242 -3.45 -2.02 11.90
CA GLY A 242 -3.96 -0.81 11.26
C GLY A 242 -4.59 -1.04 9.89
N ASP A 243 -5.22 0.00 9.35
CA ASP A 243 -5.95 -0.05 8.09
C ASP A 243 -5.10 -0.64 6.95
N THR A 244 -5.65 -1.66 6.31
CA THR A 244 -4.96 -2.48 5.30
C THR A 244 -5.86 -2.74 4.09
N SER A 245 -5.27 -2.69 2.89
CA SER A 245 -5.92 -3.10 1.64
C SER A 245 -5.40 -4.47 1.19
N PHE A 246 -6.32 -5.38 0.88
CA PHE A 246 -6.04 -6.72 0.38
C PHE A 246 -6.76 -6.98 -0.93
N THR A 247 -6.01 -7.38 -1.96
CA THR A 247 -6.53 -7.81 -3.26
C THR A 247 -6.07 -9.24 -3.54
N GLY A 248 -6.96 -10.21 -3.36
CA GLY A 248 -6.71 -11.60 -3.75
C GLY A 248 -6.65 -11.75 -5.28
N THR A 249 -5.80 -12.66 -5.75
CA THR A 249 -5.67 -13.03 -7.17
C THR A 249 -6.50 -14.29 -7.47
N ASP A 250 -6.28 -14.92 -8.62
CA ASP A 250 -6.94 -16.20 -8.93
C ASP A 250 -6.55 -17.26 -7.88
N SER A 251 -7.54 -17.85 -7.21
CA SER A 251 -7.33 -18.85 -6.16
C SER A 251 -7.53 -20.29 -6.64
N ARG A 252 -7.75 -20.55 -7.94
CA ARG A 252 -8.04 -21.91 -8.44
C ARG A 252 -6.89 -22.89 -8.21
N THR A 253 -5.65 -22.41 -8.29
CA THR A 253 -4.43 -23.21 -8.05
C THR A 253 -4.09 -23.30 -6.58
N ASP A 254 -4.18 -22.19 -5.86
CA ASP A 254 -3.82 -22.10 -4.45
C ASP A 254 -4.93 -22.61 -3.50
N GLY A 255 -6.16 -22.72 -4.00
CA GLY A 255 -7.38 -23.09 -3.29
C GLY A 255 -8.13 -21.88 -2.73
N TYR A 256 -7.42 -20.96 -2.07
CA TYR A 256 -8.00 -19.80 -1.38
C TYR A 256 -7.11 -18.57 -1.53
N ASN A 257 -7.69 -17.38 -1.40
CA ASN A 257 -6.90 -16.14 -1.43
C ASN A 257 -6.06 -15.98 -0.17
N ILE A 258 -6.59 -16.42 0.96
CA ILE A 258 -5.86 -16.59 2.22
C ILE A 258 -6.02 -18.04 2.63
N ARG A 259 -4.92 -18.80 2.62
CA ARG A 259 -4.89 -20.18 3.10
C ARG A 259 -4.02 -20.25 4.34
N LEU A 260 -4.63 -20.36 5.52
CA LEU A 260 -3.89 -20.45 6.78
C LEU A 260 -3.51 -21.91 7.06
N LYS A 261 -2.47 -22.09 7.89
CA LYS A 261 -2.20 -23.38 8.52
C LYS A 261 -3.36 -23.79 9.43
N SER A 262 -3.45 -25.08 9.72
CA SER A 262 -4.51 -25.62 10.59
C SER A 262 -4.55 -24.89 11.94
N GLY A 263 -5.71 -24.34 12.29
CA GLY A 263 -5.92 -23.57 13.52
C GLY A 263 -5.50 -22.10 13.44
N GLY A 264 -5.07 -21.64 12.27
CA GLY A 264 -4.72 -20.25 12.02
C GLY A 264 -5.93 -19.34 11.90
N SER A 265 -5.75 -18.08 12.31
CA SER A 265 -6.79 -17.04 12.24
C SER A 265 -6.30 -15.75 11.60
N VAL A 266 -7.23 -14.99 11.03
CA VAL A 266 -7.03 -13.57 10.72
C VAL A 266 -7.63 -12.73 11.85
N TYR A 267 -6.84 -11.87 12.48
CA TYR A 267 -7.24 -10.98 13.57
C TYR A 267 -7.29 -9.53 13.10
N VAL A 268 -8.48 -8.93 13.07
CA VAL A 268 -8.66 -7.52 12.69
C VAL A 268 -8.81 -6.67 13.95
N GLY A 269 -7.75 -5.94 14.31
CA GLY A 269 -7.75 -4.98 15.43
C GLY A 269 -7.42 -5.53 16.82
N GLY A 270 -7.40 -6.86 17.00
CA GLY A 270 -7.28 -7.50 18.33
C GLY A 270 -5.98 -7.21 19.11
N SER A 271 -4.96 -6.63 18.47
CA SER A 271 -3.69 -6.24 19.11
C SER A 271 -3.46 -4.71 19.14
N SER A 272 -4.42 -3.90 18.67
CA SER A 272 -4.28 -2.44 18.56
C SER A 272 -5.43 -1.69 19.24
N ASP A 273 -5.11 -0.64 20.01
CA ASP A 273 -6.11 0.27 20.58
C ASP A 273 -6.79 1.15 19.50
N SER A 274 -6.26 1.16 18.27
CA SER A 274 -6.75 1.98 17.17
C SER A 274 -7.78 1.23 16.34
N PRO A 275 -8.86 1.90 15.89
CA PRO A 275 -9.79 1.32 14.93
C PRO A 275 -9.04 0.81 13.68
N THR A 276 -9.27 -0.44 13.33
CA THR A 276 -8.57 -1.11 12.22
C THR A 276 -9.57 -1.65 11.21
N THR A 277 -9.36 -1.36 9.92
CA THR A 277 -10.18 -1.88 8.82
C THR A 277 -9.37 -2.77 7.89
N MET A 278 -9.80 -4.04 7.71
CA MET A 278 -9.33 -4.88 6.61
C MET A 278 -10.21 -4.66 5.39
N THR A 279 -9.70 -4.03 4.34
CA THR A 279 -10.46 -3.78 3.10
C THR A 279 -10.16 -4.85 2.07
N PHE A 280 -11.18 -5.61 1.67
CA PHE A 280 -11.13 -6.55 0.57
C PHE A 280 -11.51 -5.84 -0.74
N GLU A 281 -10.54 -5.68 -1.62
CA GLU A 281 -10.69 -4.95 -2.88
C GLU A 281 -11.36 -5.77 -3.97
N SER A 282 -11.11 -7.07 -4.00
CA SER A 282 -11.69 -8.00 -4.98
C SER A 282 -13.18 -8.21 -4.70
N ALA A 283 -13.97 -8.31 -5.78
CA ALA A 283 -15.41 -8.56 -5.68
C ALA A 283 -15.76 -9.86 -4.93
N HIS A 284 -14.85 -10.83 -4.96
CA HIS A 284 -14.92 -12.09 -4.23
C HIS A 284 -13.54 -12.44 -3.68
N SER A 285 -13.48 -12.68 -2.36
CA SER A 285 -12.29 -13.11 -1.63
C SER A 285 -12.60 -14.32 -0.76
N SER A 286 -11.58 -15.11 -0.44
CA SER A 286 -11.76 -16.34 0.32
C SER A 286 -10.65 -16.58 1.35
N ILE A 287 -11.05 -17.03 2.54
CA ILE A 287 -10.18 -17.39 3.67
C ILE A 287 -10.43 -18.85 4.03
N ASN A 288 -9.37 -19.65 4.02
CA ASN A 288 -9.34 -20.95 4.65
C ASN A 288 -8.67 -20.83 6.01
N GLY A 289 -9.50 -20.74 7.04
CA GLY A 289 -9.13 -20.45 8.43
C GLY A 289 -10.28 -19.77 9.17
N ASP A 290 -9.98 -19.27 10.36
CA ASP A 290 -10.90 -18.48 11.17
C ASP A 290 -10.68 -16.97 10.95
N LEU A 291 -11.68 -16.17 11.30
CA LEU A 291 -11.65 -14.71 11.20
C LEU A 291 -12.20 -14.11 12.49
N TYR A 292 -11.44 -13.21 13.10
CA TYR A 292 -11.83 -12.47 14.29
C TYR A 292 -11.81 -10.97 14.00
N VAL A 293 -12.87 -10.26 14.39
CA VAL A 293 -12.98 -8.81 14.22
C VAL A 293 -13.30 -8.17 15.57
N ASP A 294 -12.38 -7.33 16.02
CA ASP A 294 -12.46 -6.61 17.29
C ASP A 294 -13.56 -5.55 17.31
N GLY A 295 -14.05 -5.20 18.51
CA GLY A 295 -15.23 -4.35 18.68
C GLY A 295 -15.08 -2.91 18.18
N ASN A 296 -13.85 -2.42 17.99
CA ASN A 296 -13.58 -1.11 17.40
C ASN A 296 -13.20 -1.17 15.90
N SER A 297 -13.26 -2.37 15.31
CA SER A 297 -12.65 -2.68 14.02
C SER A 297 -13.67 -3.11 12.97
N ALA A 298 -13.24 -3.21 11.72
CA ALA A 298 -14.16 -3.40 10.61
C ALA A 298 -13.61 -4.24 9.46
N LEU A 299 -14.53 -4.86 8.72
CA LEU A 299 -14.27 -5.41 7.39
C LEU A 299 -14.79 -4.41 6.35
N GLY A 300 -13.93 -3.96 5.45
CA GLY A 300 -14.31 -3.19 4.26
C GLY A 300 -14.59 -4.13 3.10
N LEU A 301 -15.80 -4.09 2.54
CA LEU A 301 -16.20 -4.91 1.39
C LEU A 301 -16.70 -4.00 0.27
N ASN A 302 -16.32 -4.34 -0.97
CA ASN A 302 -16.67 -3.56 -2.14
C ASN A 302 -17.71 -4.28 -2.99
N LEU A 303 -18.75 -3.56 -3.41
CA LEU A 303 -19.76 -4.01 -4.34
C LEU A 303 -19.55 -3.36 -5.71
N SER A 304 -19.57 -4.15 -6.77
CA SER A 304 -19.40 -3.69 -8.15
C SER A 304 -20.24 -4.54 -9.09
N LYS A 305 -20.23 -4.24 -10.39
CA LYS A 305 -20.85 -5.14 -11.39
C LYS A 305 -20.14 -6.49 -11.52
N ALA A 306 -18.90 -6.61 -11.05
CA ALA A 306 -18.22 -7.89 -10.94
C ALA A 306 -18.71 -8.72 -9.74
N THR A 307 -19.48 -8.13 -8.81
CA THR A 307 -20.00 -8.84 -7.64
C THR A 307 -21.21 -9.68 -8.00
N ASP A 308 -21.04 -11.00 -8.02
CA ASP A 308 -22.14 -11.96 -8.11
C ASP A 308 -22.94 -11.98 -6.80
N THR A 309 -24.24 -11.71 -6.87
CA THR A 309 -25.15 -11.70 -5.71
C THR A 309 -25.27 -13.05 -4.99
N LYS A 310 -24.99 -14.16 -5.69
CA LYS A 310 -25.10 -15.52 -5.13
C LYS A 310 -23.81 -16.00 -4.47
N THR A 311 -22.69 -15.39 -4.84
CA THR A 311 -21.37 -15.69 -4.30
C THR A 311 -21.05 -14.69 -3.20
N ALA A 312 -20.54 -15.15 -2.05
CA ALA A 312 -20.18 -14.23 -0.98
C ALA A 312 -19.06 -13.28 -1.45
N VAL A 313 -19.13 -12.02 -1.04
CA VAL A 313 -18.00 -11.08 -1.23
C VAL A 313 -16.78 -11.58 -0.45
N LEU A 314 -17.00 -12.08 0.77
CA LEU A 314 -16.00 -12.75 1.58
C LEU A 314 -16.49 -14.14 2.01
N LYS A 315 -15.77 -15.18 1.60
CA LYS A 315 -16.01 -16.54 2.08
C LYS A 315 -14.96 -16.92 3.13
N VAL A 316 -15.39 -17.46 4.26
CA VAL A 316 -14.53 -17.97 5.34
C VAL A 316 -14.90 -19.42 5.60
N THR A 317 -13.93 -20.34 5.62
CA THR A 317 -14.27 -21.75 5.85
C THR A 317 -14.55 -22.07 7.32
N GLY A 318 -13.90 -21.33 8.23
CA GLY A 318 -13.97 -21.53 9.67
C GLY A 318 -15.02 -20.67 10.37
N ILE A 319 -14.73 -20.32 11.62
CA ILE A 319 -15.56 -19.46 12.46
C ILE A 319 -15.21 -18.00 12.17
N THR A 320 -16.23 -17.18 11.96
CA THR A 320 -16.11 -15.72 11.94
C THR A 320 -16.71 -15.15 13.21
N GLN A 321 -15.89 -14.50 14.02
CA GLN A 321 -16.27 -13.91 15.30
C GLN A 321 -16.26 -12.39 15.20
N PHE A 322 -17.32 -11.77 15.72
CA PHE A 322 -17.44 -10.31 15.82
C PHE A 322 -17.68 -9.95 17.28
N GLU A 323 -16.82 -9.09 17.83
CA GLU A 323 -17.10 -8.45 19.11
C GLU A 323 -18.15 -7.34 19.01
N PRO A 324 -18.78 -6.95 20.14
CA PRO A 324 -19.72 -5.83 20.14
C PRO A 324 -19.10 -4.53 19.64
N GLY A 325 -19.70 -3.96 18.58
CA GLY A 325 -19.25 -2.74 17.93
C GLY A 325 -18.48 -2.97 16.63
N ALA A 326 -18.05 -4.20 16.36
CA ALA A 326 -17.42 -4.55 15.10
C ALA A 326 -18.36 -4.26 13.91
N GLN A 327 -17.79 -3.87 12.77
CA GLN A 327 -18.57 -3.41 11.62
C GLN A 327 -18.23 -4.13 10.32
N VAL A 328 -19.23 -4.22 9.43
CA VAL A 328 -19.04 -4.47 8.01
C VAL A 328 -19.33 -3.18 7.25
N LYS A 329 -18.31 -2.60 6.64
CA LYS A 329 -18.35 -1.36 5.87
C LYS A 329 -18.49 -1.69 4.38
N LEU A 330 -19.57 -1.24 3.75
CA LEU A 330 -19.84 -1.43 2.34
C LEU A 330 -19.55 -0.17 1.54
N ALA A 331 -18.76 -0.33 0.47
CA ALA A 331 -18.58 0.70 -0.55
C ALA A 331 -19.09 0.20 -1.91
N ALA A 332 -19.58 1.13 -2.73
CA ALA A 332 -19.84 0.90 -4.13
C ALA A 332 -18.56 1.22 -4.93
N LYS A 333 -18.08 0.28 -5.73
CA LYS A 333 -16.96 0.44 -6.65
C LYS A 333 -17.39 0.07 -8.07
N GLY A 334 -16.79 0.74 -9.04
CA GLY A 334 -17.02 0.44 -10.45
C GLY A 334 -18.19 1.19 -11.08
N ASP A 335 -18.10 1.27 -12.39
CA ASP A 335 -18.64 2.34 -13.22
C ASP A 335 -20.12 2.24 -13.56
N ASP A 336 -20.68 1.08 -13.27
CA ASP A 336 -22.01 0.61 -13.57
C ASP A 336 -22.67 0.00 -12.33
N PHE A 337 -22.14 0.32 -11.14
CA PHE A 337 -22.81 -0.07 -9.91
C PHE A 337 -24.19 0.58 -9.86
N SER A 338 -25.20 -0.23 -10.10
CA SER A 338 -26.60 0.10 -9.88
C SER A 338 -27.21 -1.02 -9.05
N ALA A 339 -27.67 -0.69 -7.87
CA ALA A 339 -28.47 -1.59 -7.06
C ALA A 339 -29.86 -0.99 -6.89
N ASN A 340 -30.88 -1.82 -6.99
CA ASN A 340 -32.27 -1.43 -6.74
C ASN A 340 -32.93 -2.55 -5.96
N GLY A 341 -32.93 -2.42 -4.63
CA GLY A 341 -33.38 -3.47 -3.71
C GLY A 341 -32.63 -4.79 -3.91
N THR A 342 -31.36 -4.73 -4.27
CA THR A 342 -30.59 -5.92 -4.65
C THR A 342 -29.96 -6.55 -3.41
N ALA A 343 -30.20 -7.84 -3.19
CA ALA A 343 -29.62 -8.60 -2.10
C ALA A 343 -28.24 -9.14 -2.48
N TYR A 344 -27.22 -8.80 -1.70
CA TYR A 344 -25.86 -9.32 -1.83
C TYR A 344 -25.50 -10.16 -0.62
N LYS A 345 -24.95 -11.35 -0.87
CA LYS A 345 -24.29 -12.14 0.17
C LYS A 345 -22.92 -11.50 0.46
N LEU A 346 -22.78 -10.86 1.61
CA LEU A 346 -21.55 -10.18 2.00
C LEU A 346 -20.53 -11.17 2.54
N ILE A 347 -20.96 -11.98 3.50
CA ILE A 347 -20.10 -12.95 4.19
C ILE A 347 -20.78 -14.30 4.17
N GLU A 348 -20.01 -15.35 3.86
CA GLU A 348 -20.39 -16.76 4.08
C GLU A 348 -19.29 -17.41 4.92
N ALA A 349 -19.63 -17.84 6.13
CA ALA A 349 -18.71 -18.50 7.05
C ALA A 349 -19.15 -19.93 7.37
N GLY A 350 -18.21 -20.75 7.85
CA GLY A 350 -18.56 -22.04 8.46
C GLY A 350 -19.50 -21.88 9.65
N LYS A 351 -19.25 -20.83 10.44
CA LYS A 351 -20.13 -20.32 11.51
C LYS A 351 -19.88 -18.83 11.73
N ILE A 352 -20.91 -18.07 12.05
CA ILE A 352 -20.81 -16.69 12.53
C ILE A 352 -21.19 -16.65 14.01
N GLU A 353 -20.35 -16.04 14.82
CA GLU A 353 -20.57 -15.82 16.24
C GLU A 353 -20.49 -14.33 16.55
N LEU A 354 -21.53 -13.82 17.20
CA LEU A 354 -21.54 -12.47 17.77
C LEU A 354 -21.21 -12.64 19.24
N LEU A 355 -20.13 -12.01 19.69
CA LEU A 355 -19.58 -12.25 21.03
C LEU A 355 -20.20 -11.30 22.07
N THR A 356 -20.11 -11.70 23.34
CA THR A 356 -20.38 -10.83 24.49
C THR A 356 -19.30 -9.75 24.62
N LYS A 357 -19.57 -8.71 25.42
CA LYS A 357 -18.65 -7.56 25.59
C LYS A 357 -17.26 -7.94 26.13
N ASP A 358 -17.15 -9.07 26.82
CA ASP A 358 -15.89 -9.60 27.33
C ASP A 358 -15.20 -10.57 26.36
N GLY A 359 -15.73 -10.77 25.14
CA GLY A 359 -15.14 -11.60 24.08
C GLY A 359 -15.18 -13.12 24.35
N ASN A 360 -15.73 -13.56 25.49
CA ASN A 360 -15.55 -14.94 25.96
C ASN A 360 -16.70 -15.90 25.61
N ALA A 361 -17.85 -15.38 25.20
CA ALA A 361 -19.04 -16.19 24.92
C ALA A 361 -19.83 -15.65 23.73
N VAL A 362 -20.65 -16.50 23.11
CA VAL A 362 -21.60 -16.08 22.08
C VAL A 362 -22.79 -15.38 22.73
N ASP A 363 -23.11 -14.17 22.29
CA ASP A 363 -24.30 -13.42 22.67
C ASP A 363 -25.46 -13.73 21.71
N PRO A 364 -26.53 -14.44 22.16
CA PRO A 364 -27.70 -14.70 21.33
C PRO A 364 -28.46 -13.44 20.91
N ALA A 365 -28.27 -12.32 21.61
CA ALA A 365 -28.83 -11.01 21.31
C ALA A 365 -27.81 -10.05 20.68
N GLY A 366 -26.61 -10.55 20.36
CA GLY A 366 -25.56 -9.79 19.72
C GLY A 366 -26.02 -9.17 18.40
N LYS A 367 -25.44 -8.03 18.04
CA LYS A 367 -25.73 -7.32 16.80
C LYS A 367 -24.44 -7.01 16.07
N LEU A 368 -24.47 -7.18 14.75
CA LEU A 368 -23.44 -6.72 13.84
C LEU A 368 -23.96 -5.46 13.15
N ASP A 369 -23.12 -4.44 13.03
CA ASP A 369 -23.45 -3.25 12.27
C ASP A 369 -22.97 -3.40 10.83
N VAL A 370 -23.89 -3.29 9.87
CA VAL A 370 -23.57 -3.19 8.45
C VAL A 370 -23.84 -1.76 8.01
N VAL A 371 -22.78 -1.05 7.61
CA VAL A 371 -22.82 0.39 7.34
C VAL A 371 -22.32 0.68 5.93
N SER A 372 -22.83 1.73 5.30
CA SER A 372 -22.36 2.20 4.00
C SER A 372 -21.30 3.27 4.20
N THR A 373 -20.15 3.12 3.58
CA THR A 373 -19.12 4.17 3.48
C THR A 373 -19.23 4.97 2.18
N SER A 374 -20.02 4.49 1.21
CA SER A 374 -20.22 5.21 -0.05
C SER A 374 -21.33 6.25 0.08
N ALA A 375 -21.04 7.46 -0.37
CA ALA A 375 -22.04 8.52 -0.46
C ALA A 375 -23.15 8.23 -1.48
N LEU A 376 -23.02 7.18 -2.29
CA LEU A 376 -23.99 6.78 -3.33
C LEU A 376 -24.69 5.44 -3.04
N LEU A 377 -24.30 4.72 -1.99
CA LEU A 377 -24.88 3.43 -1.61
C LEU A 377 -25.73 3.57 -0.36
N LYS A 378 -26.95 3.04 -0.41
CA LYS A 378 -27.84 2.88 0.75
C LYS A 378 -27.96 1.41 1.10
N ILE A 379 -27.94 1.13 2.40
CA ILE A 379 -28.31 -0.18 2.95
C ILE A 379 -29.77 -0.08 3.38
N ASP A 380 -30.65 -0.81 2.71
CA ASP A 380 -32.08 -0.82 3.01
C ASP A 380 -32.40 -1.76 4.17
N SER A 381 -31.75 -2.92 4.20
CA SER A 381 -31.81 -3.88 5.32
C SER A 381 -30.63 -4.84 5.27
N TYR A 382 -30.39 -5.55 6.36
CA TYR A 382 -29.45 -6.65 6.39
C TYR A 382 -29.90 -7.73 7.38
N THR A 383 -29.40 -8.94 7.17
CA THR A 383 -29.63 -10.08 8.05
C THR A 383 -28.31 -10.76 8.36
N VAL A 384 -28.16 -11.19 9.60
CA VAL A 384 -27.11 -12.12 10.02
C VAL A 384 -27.80 -13.41 10.44
N ASP A 385 -27.59 -14.47 9.68
CA ASP A 385 -27.87 -15.83 10.15
C ASP A 385 -26.53 -16.47 10.54
N GLY A 386 -26.55 -17.53 11.36
CA GLY A 386 -25.33 -18.12 11.93
C GLY A 386 -24.28 -18.63 10.92
N LYS A 387 -24.44 -18.39 9.62
CA LYS A 387 -23.44 -18.61 8.56
C LYS A 387 -23.32 -17.45 7.56
N ASN A 388 -24.34 -16.62 7.37
CA ASN A 388 -24.36 -15.61 6.31
C ASN A 388 -24.65 -14.21 6.86
N VAL A 389 -23.97 -13.23 6.27
CA VAL A 389 -24.38 -11.82 6.30
C VAL A 389 -24.90 -11.46 4.92
N VAL A 390 -26.15 -11.03 4.83
CA VAL A 390 -26.79 -10.61 3.57
C VAL A 390 -27.30 -9.19 3.75
N ALA A 391 -26.99 -8.30 2.80
CA ALA A 391 -27.52 -6.94 2.78
C ALA A 391 -28.33 -6.68 1.52
N VAL A 392 -29.46 -6.00 1.68
CA VAL A 392 -30.24 -5.43 0.58
C VAL A 392 -29.82 -3.99 0.44
N VAL A 393 -29.37 -3.64 -0.76
CA VAL A 393 -28.83 -2.30 -1.05
C VAL A 393 -29.51 -1.68 -2.26
N THR A 394 -29.56 -0.36 -2.26
CA THR A 394 -30.06 0.47 -3.35
C THR A 394 -29.09 1.63 -3.57
N ALA A 395 -28.93 2.06 -4.82
CA ALA A 395 -28.22 3.30 -5.11
C ALA A 395 -29.04 4.48 -4.59
N LYS A 396 -28.40 5.43 -3.91
CA LYS A 396 -29.07 6.63 -3.41
C LYS A 396 -29.64 7.45 -4.56
N GLY A 397 -30.86 7.95 -4.36
CA GLY A 397 -31.52 8.86 -5.30
C GLY A 397 -30.89 10.25 -5.33
N ARG A 398 -31.30 11.07 -6.30
CA ARG A 398 -30.80 12.45 -6.49
C ARG A 398 -31.01 13.30 -5.23
N GLU A 399 -32.18 13.22 -4.62
CA GLU A 399 -32.52 13.95 -3.40
C GLU A 399 -31.66 13.51 -2.21
N GLU A 400 -31.40 12.21 -2.08
CA GLU A 400 -30.54 11.67 -1.02
C GLU A 400 -29.09 12.10 -1.19
N VAL A 401 -28.56 12.15 -2.43
CA VAL A 401 -27.22 12.67 -2.72
C VAL A 401 -27.12 14.17 -2.41
N ALA A 402 -28.13 14.97 -2.78
CA ALA A 402 -28.20 16.38 -2.42
C ALA A 402 -28.17 16.58 -0.90
N GLN A 403 -28.95 15.76 -0.17
CA GLN A 403 -29.01 15.85 1.28
C GLN A 403 -27.67 15.52 1.93
N VAL A 404 -26.93 14.51 1.43
CA VAL A 404 -25.57 14.20 1.92
C VAL A 404 -24.64 15.42 1.80
N VAL A 405 -24.70 16.14 0.67
CA VAL A 405 -23.89 17.35 0.47
C VAL A 405 -24.33 18.47 1.41
N ALA A 406 -25.63 18.65 1.60
CA ALA A 406 -26.19 19.66 2.51
C ALA A 406 -25.78 19.40 3.97
N ASP A 407 -25.90 18.16 4.44
CA ASP A 407 -25.56 17.75 5.80
C ASP A 407 -24.07 17.92 6.11
N ASN A 408 -23.22 17.93 5.08
CA ASN A 408 -21.78 18.18 5.16
C ASN A 408 -21.40 19.64 4.86
N GLY A 409 -22.36 20.57 4.94
CA GLY A 409 -22.12 22.01 4.83
C GLY A 409 -22.08 22.57 3.42
N GLY A 410 -22.46 21.78 2.42
CA GLY A 410 -22.52 22.20 1.02
C GLY A 410 -23.74 23.07 0.68
N SER A 411 -23.51 24.10 -0.13
CA SER A 411 -24.49 25.02 -0.69
C SER A 411 -25.43 24.37 -1.71
N VAL A 412 -26.53 25.04 -2.03
CA VAL A 412 -27.50 24.59 -3.05
C VAL A 412 -26.84 24.41 -4.43
N ASN A 413 -25.85 25.22 -4.77
CA ASN A 413 -25.11 25.10 -6.03
C ASN A 413 -24.24 23.83 -6.06
N GLU A 414 -23.60 23.51 -4.93
CA GLU A 414 -22.78 22.31 -4.76
C GLU A 414 -23.64 21.04 -4.81
N GLN A 415 -24.80 21.07 -4.14
CA GLN A 415 -25.81 20.02 -4.23
C GLN A 415 -26.24 19.79 -5.68
N THR A 416 -26.61 20.86 -6.39
CA THR A 416 -27.08 20.80 -7.79
C THR A 416 -26.00 20.25 -8.72
N THR A 417 -24.74 20.67 -8.53
CA THR A 417 -23.60 20.24 -9.34
C THR A 417 -23.42 18.72 -9.27
N LEU A 418 -23.41 18.16 -8.06
CA LEU A 418 -23.25 16.71 -7.90
C LEU A 418 -24.48 15.91 -8.29
N VAL A 419 -25.69 16.42 -8.04
CA VAL A 419 -26.93 15.78 -8.52
C VAL A 419 -26.94 15.64 -10.03
N ASN A 420 -26.48 16.66 -10.77
CA ASN A 420 -26.42 16.59 -12.22
C ASN A 420 -25.32 15.62 -12.70
N LEU A 421 -24.15 15.62 -12.04
CA LEU A 421 -23.06 14.71 -12.40
C LEU A 421 -23.44 13.23 -12.18
N THR A 422 -24.03 12.93 -11.03
CA THR A 422 -24.48 11.57 -10.68
C THR A 422 -25.76 11.18 -11.40
N GLY A 423 -26.67 12.13 -11.61
CA GLY A 423 -27.99 11.91 -12.17
C GLY A 423 -28.07 11.87 -13.70
N ASP A 424 -27.18 12.58 -14.42
CA ASP A 424 -27.22 12.69 -15.89
C ASP A 424 -26.31 11.68 -16.60
N SER A 425 -25.88 10.62 -15.89
CA SER A 425 -25.03 9.57 -16.45
C SER A 425 -23.72 10.11 -17.04
N ILE A 426 -23.26 11.31 -16.62
CA ILE A 426 -21.95 11.86 -17.03
C ILE A 426 -20.86 10.98 -16.46
N ILE A 427 -20.99 10.63 -15.18
CA ILE A 427 -20.09 9.71 -14.50
C ILE A 427 -20.07 8.36 -15.21
N SER A 428 -21.22 7.80 -15.60
CA SER A 428 -21.24 6.52 -16.33
C SER A 428 -20.65 6.59 -17.75
N LYS A 429 -20.29 7.78 -18.27
CA LYS A 429 -19.58 7.95 -19.55
C LYS A 429 -18.05 8.05 -19.41
N LEU A 430 -17.54 8.27 -18.20
CA LEU A 430 -16.10 8.23 -17.91
C LEU A 430 -15.62 6.77 -17.86
N ASN A 431 -14.33 6.55 -18.10
CA ASN A 431 -13.73 5.22 -18.10
C ASN A 431 -13.49 4.67 -16.68
N ASP A 432 -13.36 3.35 -16.57
CA ASP A 432 -13.24 2.61 -15.30
C ASP A 432 -12.00 2.97 -14.48
N SER A 433 -10.95 3.44 -15.15
CA SER A 433 -9.69 3.89 -14.53
C SER A 433 -9.63 5.40 -14.32
N ASP A 434 -10.72 6.14 -14.55
CA ASP A 434 -10.76 7.58 -14.38
C ASP A 434 -10.63 7.92 -12.89
N ALA A 435 -9.57 8.65 -12.54
CA ALA A 435 -9.26 8.98 -11.15
C ALA A 435 -10.36 9.82 -10.49
N PHE A 436 -11.06 10.67 -11.26
CA PHE A 436 -12.14 11.51 -10.75
C PHE A 436 -13.40 10.68 -10.48
N LYS A 437 -13.73 9.74 -11.36
CA LYS A 437 -14.83 8.80 -11.14
C LYS A 437 -14.60 7.89 -9.94
N GLN A 438 -13.40 7.32 -9.81
CA GLN A 438 -13.04 6.48 -8.67
C GLN A 438 -13.09 7.27 -7.35
N LEU A 439 -12.67 8.53 -7.36
CA LEU A 439 -12.79 9.42 -6.21
C LEU A 439 -14.26 9.62 -5.81
N LEU A 440 -15.15 9.85 -6.79
CA LEU A 440 -16.57 10.09 -6.52
C LEU A 440 -17.29 8.86 -5.95
N LEU A 441 -17.05 7.66 -6.50
CA LEU A 441 -17.72 6.42 -6.06
C LEU A 441 -17.35 6.02 -4.63
N ASN A 442 -16.08 6.27 -4.27
CA ASN A 442 -15.51 5.95 -2.96
C ASN A 442 -15.61 7.09 -1.95
N ALA A 443 -16.13 8.26 -2.34
CA ALA A 443 -16.22 9.41 -1.46
C ALA A 443 -17.18 9.14 -0.30
N ASP A 444 -16.73 9.47 0.92
CA ASP A 444 -17.62 9.69 2.05
C ASP A 444 -18.40 11.02 1.88
N GLY A 445 -19.32 11.32 2.80
CA GLY A 445 -20.15 12.53 2.70
C GLY A 445 -19.36 13.85 2.71
N GLY A 446 -18.27 13.94 3.49
CA GLY A 446 -17.44 15.13 3.58
C GLY A 446 -16.54 15.30 2.35
N GLN A 447 -15.96 14.21 1.87
CA GLN A 447 -15.20 14.16 0.62
C GLN A 447 -16.10 14.51 -0.57
N LEU A 448 -17.34 14.01 -0.58
CA LEU A 448 -18.33 14.32 -1.60
C LEU A 448 -18.65 15.82 -1.59
N ALA A 449 -18.94 16.43 -0.43
CA ALA A 449 -19.20 17.87 -0.34
C ALA A 449 -17.99 18.72 -0.79
N LYS A 450 -16.77 18.32 -0.44
CA LYS A 450 -15.54 18.98 -0.90
C LYS A 450 -15.38 18.88 -2.42
N LEU A 451 -15.67 17.72 -2.99
CA LEU A 451 -15.64 17.51 -4.44
C LEU A 451 -16.70 18.38 -5.13
N ALA A 452 -17.90 18.46 -4.56
CA ALA A 452 -18.96 19.36 -5.02
C ALA A 452 -18.49 20.82 -5.08
N SER A 453 -17.77 21.26 -4.04
CA SER A 453 -17.21 22.60 -3.94
C SER A 453 -16.20 22.90 -5.05
N GLN A 454 -15.30 21.96 -5.32
CA GLN A 454 -14.28 22.11 -6.37
C GLN A 454 -14.85 22.14 -7.79
N LEU A 455 -15.99 21.48 -8.00
CA LEU A 455 -16.65 21.38 -9.30
C LEU A 455 -17.69 22.47 -9.55
N SER A 456 -18.16 23.11 -8.48
CA SER A 456 -19.17 24.15 -8.57
C SER A 456 -18.58 25.35 -9.32
N PRO A 457 -19.28 25.89 -10.34
CA PRO A 457 -18.79 27.05 -11.06
C PRO A 457 -18.49 28.21 -10.11
N GLU A 458 -17.38 28.91 -10.35
CA GLU A 458 -17.05 30.15 -9.64
C GLU A 458 -18.13 31.22 -9.94
N VAL A 459 -19.07 31.37 -9.01
CA VAL A 459 -20.16 32.35 -9.08
C VAL A 459 -19.81 33.67 -8.39
N ASN A 460 -18.54 33.86 -8.00
CA ASN A 460 -18.05 35.08 -7.34
C ASN A 460 -18.17 36.36 -8.21
N GLY A 461 -18.60 36.21 -9.47
CA GLY A 461 -18.85 37.32 -10.38
C GLY A 461 -17.59 37.97 -10.91
N GLY A 462 -16.40 37.43 -10.64
CA GLY A 462 -15.11 37.96 -11.11
C GLY A 462 -15.05 38.05 -12.63
N ALA A 463 -15.46 37.00 -13.35
CA ALA A 463 -15.53 37.02 -14.82
C ALA A 463 -16.55 38.06 -15.34
N ARG A 464 -17.69 38.20 -14.66
CA ARG A 464 -18.70 39.22 -14.99
C ARG A 464 -18.17 40.63 -14.71
N SER A 465 -17.46 40.81 -13.60
CA SER A 465 -16.85 42.08 -13.19
C SER A 465 -15.73 42.48 -14.13
N ALA A 466 -14.86 41.55 -14.53
CA ALA A 466 -13.81 41.75 -15.52
C ALA A 466 -14.41 42.10 -16.90
N ALA A 467 -15.46 41.40 -17.33
CA ALA A 467 -16.16 41.71 -18.57
C ALA A 467 -16.83 43.09 -18.54
N THR A 468 -17.51 43.43 -17.44
CA THR A 468 -18.17 44.73 -17.26
C THR A 468 -17.14 45.87 -17.19
N THR A 469 -16.01 45.64 -16.51
CA THR A 469 -14.88 46.59 -16.44
C THR A 469 -14.29 46.82 -17.83
N SER A 470 -14.09 45.76 -18.61
CA SER A 470 -13.59 45.85 -19.99
C SER A 470 -14.55 46.63 -20.90
N GLN A 471 -15.86 46.40 -20.78
CA GLN A 471 -16.88 47.18 -21.49
C GLN A 471 -16.89 48.65 -21.08
N GLY A 472 -16.68 48.94 -19.78
CA GLY A 472 -16.53 50.30 -19.26
C GLY A 472 -15.32 51.02 -19.83
N LEU A 473 -14.16 50.35 -19.92
CA LEU A 473 -12.94 50.91 -20.54
C LEU A 473 -13.16 51.27 -22.01
N ILE A 474 -13.77 50.38 -22.79
CA ILE A 474 -14.09 50.62 -24.21
C ILE A 474 -15.06 51.81 -24.36
N SER A 475 -16.10 51.86 -23.52
CA SER A 475 -17.11 52.92 -23.56
C SER A 475 -16.52 54.29 -23.20
N ASN A 476 -15.66 54.36 -22.19
CA ASN A 476 -15.00 55.59 -21.77
C ASN A 476 -14.01 56.13 -22.82
N VAL A 477 -13.24 55.26 -23.47
CA VAL A 477 -12.33 55.65 -24.56
C VAL A 477 -13.11 56.16 -25.77
N THR A 478 -14.16 55.44 -26.16
CA THR A 478 -15.06 55.85 -27.26
C THR A 478 -15.71 57.20 -26.96
N GLY A 479 -16.20 57.40 -25.73
CA GLY A 479 -16.79 58.66 -25.28
C GLY A 479 -15.80 59.82 -25.27
N SER A 480 -14.60 59.63 -24.72
CA SER A 480 -13.54 60.65 -24.63
C SER A 480 -12.99 61.05 -26.01
N ARG A 481 -12.92 60.10 -26.94
CA ARG A 481 -12.57 60.37 -28.35
C ARG A 481 -13.67 61.14 -29.07
N THR A 482 -14.92 60.74 -28.91
CA THR A 482 -16.07 61.42 -29.54
C THR A 482 -16.26 62.85 -29.00
N SER A 483 -15.95 63.10 -27.73
CA SER A 483 -16.00 64.44 -27.15
C SER A 483 -14.82 65.33 -27.57
N SER A 484 -13.59 64.79 -27.65
CA SER A 484 -12.42 65.54 -28.14
C SER A 484 -12.52 65.92 -29.62
N ILE A 485 -13.12 65.07 -30.47
CA ILE A 485 -13.40 65.41 -31.87
C ILE A 485 -14.45 66.54 -31.98
N ARG A 486 -15.45 66.57 -31.09
CA ARG A 486 -16.41 67.69 -31.04
C ARG A 486 -15.76 69.02 -30.65
N GLY A 487 -14.67 69.00 -29.86
CA GLY A 487 -13.89 70.19 -29.51
C GLY A 487 -12.99 70.72 -30.63
N ALA A 488 -12.73 69.94 -31.69
CA ALA A 488 -11.97 70.38 -32.87
C ALA A 488 -12.84 71.13 -33.90
N SER A 489 -14.15 71.24 -33.67
CA SER A 489 -15.10 71.96 -34.52
C SER A 489 -15.27 73.43 -34.07
N SER A 490 -14.18 74.19 -34.02
CA SER A 490 -14.20 75.66 -33.85
C SER A 490 -14.02 76.38 -35.19
N GLY A 491 -14.76 75.94 -36.21
CA GLY A 491 -14.98 76.72 -37.43
C GLY A 491 -14.51 76.07 -38.73
N GLU A 492 -15.02 74.87 -39.04
CA GLU A 492 -15.37 74.41 -40.39
C GLU A 492 -15.91 72.97 -40.25
N GLY A 493 -17.06 72.67 -40.85
CA GLY A 493 -17.69 71.36 -40.74
C GLY A 493 -16.84 70.30 -41.43
N PHE A 494 -16.34 69.32 -40.68
CA PHE A 494 -15.61 68.17 -41.22
C PHE A 494 -16.42 67.50 -42.35
N LYS A 495 -15.86 67.46 -43.57
CA LYS A 495 -16.43 66.77 -44.75
C LYS A 495 -15.79 65.41 -45.04
N ASP A 496 -14.81 64.98 -44.24
CA ASP A 496 -14.05 63.76 -44.50
C ASP A 496 -14.25 62.69 -43.40
N ALA A 497 -14.40 61.43 -43.84
CA ALA A 497 -14.41 60.26 -42.96
C ALA A 497 -12.97 59.86 -42.60
N GLY A 498 -12.70 59.63 -41.31
CA GLY A 498 -11.40 59.16 -40.82
C GLY A 498 -11.51 57.80 -40.14
N VAL A 499 -10.51 56.93 -40.33
CA VAL A 499 -10.34 55.67 -39.58
C VAL A 499 -9.19 55.85 -38.60
N TRP A 500 -9.37 55.36 -37.38
CA TRP A 500 -8.33 55.32 -36.36
C TRP A 500 -8.24 53.92 -35.74
N VAL A 501 -7.07 53.61 -35.21
CA VAL A 501 -6.80 52.37 -34.47
C VAL A 501 -6.19 52.74 -33.14
N GLN A 502 -6.75 52.21 -32.05
CA GLN A 502 -6.20 52.35 -30.70
C GLN A 502 -6.16 50.97 -30.06
N SER A 503 -4.98 50.56 -29.60
CA SER A 503 -4.83 49.37 -28.78
C SER A 503 -5.06 49.74 -27.32
N LEU A 504 -5.80 48.91 -26.60
CA LEU A 504 -6.02 49.01 -25.16
C LEU A 504 -5.44 47.76 -24.51
N TYR A 505 -4.72 47.95 -23.41
CA TYR A 505 -4.13 46.88 -22.63
C TYR A 505 -4.64 46.98 -21.18
N SER A 506 -4.88 45.83 -20.56
CA SER A 506 -5.28 45.69 -19.16
C SER A 506 -4.49 44.55 -18.52
N ASP A 507 -3.89 44.80 -17.36
CA ASP A 507 -3.25 43.77 -16.51
C ASP A 507 -4.30 43.15 -15.56
N ALA A 508 -5.41 42.63 -16.11
CA ALA A 508 -6.46 41.98 -15.32
C ALA A 508 -6.21 40.48 -15.15
#